data_AF-A0A1F9CA30-F1
#
_entry.id   AF-A0A1F9CA30-F1
#
_cell.length_a   1.000
_cell.length_b   1.000
_cell.length_c   1.000
_cell.angle_alpha   90.00
_cell.angle_beta   90.00
_cell.angle_gamma   90.00
#
_symmetry.space_group_name_H-M   'P 1'
#
loop_
_entity.id
_entity.type
_entity.pdbx_description
1 polymer ?
#
loop_
_entity_poly.entity_id
_entity_poly.type
_entity_poly.pdbx_seq_one_letter_code
_entity_poly.pdbx_strand_id
1 'polypeptide(L)'
;MFEKLSLTLLMILLLFGCAAQPPVRKPPVTEPPPEVSQVIPEPVVERDPFQALPEKIRLKALELEKNGEFSKALFYWKVVLRLKPHERAASEKIKALETHIRREADRHFSKGLESFQKKSIQEARREFLLCLAYEPDHVQALDYLKHRLYEPDSLAYETREGDTLKKISQEIYQDPEKDFLIAYFNNLENRDSLKPGLTLKLPVITSIGAAKKSYSDERVYKPNSLPKLQKPEVQSKEQAEAHYEKGIRHFLAEELDQAVMEWEETLRLNPEHSKAKRDLEKARRLLKNLKRLP
;
A
#
# COMPACT_ATOMS: atom_id res chain seq x y z
N MET A 1 8.33 -8.26 -91.22
CA MET A 1 6.87 -8.36 -91.46
C MET A 1 6.20 -7.77 -90.22
N PHE A 2 6.12 -6.43 -90.13
CA PHE A 2 4.98 -5.58 -90.54
C PHE A 2 3.66 -6.06 -89.94
N GLU A 3 2.89 -5.30 -89.16
CA GLU A 3 3.03 -3.97 -88.55
C GLU A 3 1.89 -3.86 -87.52
N LYS A 4 2.10 -3.10 -86.45
CA LYS A 4 1.02 -2.61 -85.57
C LYS A 4 0.54 -1.25 -86.10
N LEU A 5 -0.69 -0.87 -85.73
CA LEU A 5 -1.15 0.51 -85.40
C LEU A 5 -2.05 1.25 -86.42
N SER A 6 -3.22 1.71 -85.93
CA SER A 6 -4.02 2.93 -86.30
C SER A 6 -5.53 2.60 -86.17
N LEU A 7 -6.26 2.90 -85.08
CA LEU A 7 -6.69 4.18 -84.48
C LEU A 7 -7.76 4.96 -85.29
N THR A 8 -8.99 4.96 -84.74
CA THR A 8 -10.03 6.03 -84.72
C THR A 8 -10.83 6.45 -85.98
N LEU A 9 -12.17 6.32 -85.94
CA LEU A 9 -13.19 7.40 -85.79
C LEU A 9 -14.41 7.39 -86.77
N LEU A 10 -15.61 7.67 -86.21
CA LEU A 10 -16.84 8.29 -86.79
C LEU A 10 -17.64 7.45 -87.84
N MET A 11 -18.97 7.46 -87.99
CA MET A 11 -20.18 7.88 -87.25
C MET A 11 -21.36 7.68 -88.21
N ILE A 12 -22.56 7.52 -87.66
CA ILE A 12 -23.88 7.88 -88.24
C ILE A 12 -24.38 7.04 -89.44
N LEU A 13 -25.41 6.23 -89.17
CA LEU A 13 -26.70 6.38 -89.85
C LEU A 13 -27.83 5.75 -89.03
N LEU A 14 -28.98 6.40 -89.13
CA LEU A 14 -30.04 6.51 -88.13
C LEU A 14 -31.37 6.13 -88.84
N LEU A 15 -32.31 5.57 -88.06
CA LEU A 15 -33.77 5.58 -88.21
C LEU A 15 -34.45 4.51 -89.10
N PHE A 16 -35.29 3.66 -88.49
CA PHE A 16 -36.75 3.80 -88.38
C PHE A 16 -37.39 2.43 -88.06
N GLY A 17 -38.26 2.39 -87.04
CA GLY A 17 -39.04 1.20 -86.69
C GLY A 17 -39.82 1.39 -85.39
N CYS A 18 -40.82 2.27 -85.43
CA CYS A 18 -41.77 2.48 -84.33
C CYS A 18 -42.75 1.31 -84.22
N ALA A 19 -42.93 0.76 -83.02
CA ALA A 19 -44.10 -0.03 -82.65
C ALA A 19 -44.69 0.53 -81.36
N ALA A 20 -45.86 1.17 -81.48
CA ALA A 20 -46.63 1.70 -80.37
C ALA A 20 -47.37 0.56 -79.65
N GLN A 21 -47.17 0.43 -78.34
CA GLN A 21 -47.97 -0.46 -77.48
C GLN A 21 -49.19 0.28 -76.89
N PRO A 22 -50.33 -0.40 -76.68
CA PRO A 22 -51.54 0.19 -76.14
C PRO A 22 -51.41 0.53 -74.64
N PRO A 23 -52.22 1.49 -74.13
CA PRO A 23 -52.11 1.96 -72.75
C PRO A 23 -52.61 0.90 -71.74
N VAL A 24 -51.70 0.43 -70.90
CA VAL A 24 -52.01 -0.41 -69.73
C VAL A 24 -52.70 0.45 -68.67
N ARG A 25 -53.95 0.13 -68.33
CA ARG A 25 -54.67 0.75 -67.20
C ARG A 25 -53.98 0.36 -65.89
N LYS A 26 -53.54 1.35 -65.11
CA LYS A 26 -53.02 1.14 -63.76
C LYS A 26 -54.16 0.70 -62.82
N PRO A 27 -53.98 -0.37 -62.01
CA PRO A 27 -54.96 -0.74 -60.99
C PRO A 27 -55.01 0.33 -59.87
N PRO A 28 -56.12 0.43 -59.13
CA PRO A 28 -56.28 1.42 -58.06
C PRO A 28 -55.26 1.19 -56.95
N VAL A 29 -54.64 2.28 -56.50
CA VAL A 29 -53.69 2.31 -55.37
C VAL A 29 -54.45 1.91 -54.11
N THR A 30 -54.18 0.71 -53.63
CA THR A 30 -54.48 0.30 -52.25
C THR A 30 -53.29 0.74 -51.41
N GLU A 31 -53.52 1.62 -50.43
CA GLU A 31 -52.50 1.98 -49.46
C GLU A 31 -52.03 0.71 -48.74
N PRO A 32 -50.70 0.45 -48.67
CA PRO A 32 -50.19 -0.66 -47.88
C PRO A 32 -50.49 -0.38 -46.39
N PRO A 33 -50.77 -1.42 -45.59
CA PRO A 33 -50.96 -1.25 -44.15
C PRO A 33 -49.70 -0.66 -43.52
N PRO A 34 -49.83 0.14 -42.45
CA PRO A 34 -48.68 0.83 -41.85
C PRO A 34 -47.62 -0.19 -41.44
N GLU A 35 -46.41 0.01 -41.95
CA GLU A 35 -45.23 -0.77 -41.63
C GLU A 35 -44.95 -0.64 -40.14
N VAL A 36 -45.30 -1.66 -39.37
CA VAL A 36 -44.91 -1.77 -37.96
C VAL A 36 -43.42 -2.03 -37.96
N SER A 37 -42.64 -0.95 -37.81
CA SER A 37 -41.19 -1.01 -37.62
C SER A 37 -40.91 -1.82 -36.37
N GLN A 38 -40.59 -3.11 -36.53
CA GLN A 38 -40.08 -3.93 -35.45
C GLN A 38 -38.69 -3.41 -35.12
N VAL A 39 -38.60 -2.62 -34.05
CA VAL A 39 -37.33 -2.28 -33.41
C VAL A 39 -36.73 -3.60 -32.96
N ILE A 40 -35.84 -4.19 -33.76
CA ILE A 40 -34.95 -5.25 -33.29
C ILE A 40 -34.10 -4.59 -32.22
N PRO A 41 -34.22 -4.95 -30.92
CA PRO A 41 -33.34 -4.38 -29.91
C PRO A 41 -31.91 -4.73 -30.32
N GLU A 42 -31.05 -3.72 -30.43
CA GLU A 42 -29.62 -3.95 -30.60
C GLU A 42 -29.17 -4.97 -29.54
N PRO A 43 -28.32 -5.95 -29.89
CA PRO A 43 -27.83 -6.90 -28.89
C PRO A 43 -27.14 -6.10 -27.79
N VAL A 44 -27.73 -6.14 -26.59
CA VAL A 44 -27.11 -5.58 -25.39
C VAL A 44 -25.84 -6.39 -25.16
N VAL A 45 -24.71 -5.90 -25.69
CA VAL A 45 -23.39 -6.44 -25.36
C VAL A 45 -23.19 -6.09 -23.89
N GLU A 46 -23.50 -7.06 -23.03
CA GLU A 46 -23.25 -7.00 -21.60
C GLU A 46 -21.72 -6.86 -21.43
N ARG A 47 -21.24 -5.61 -21.34
CA ARG A 47 -19.82 -5.33 -21.20
C ARG A 47 -19.37 -5.88 -19.85
N ASP A 48 -18.48 -6.86 -19.86
CA ASP A 48 -17.89 -7.43 -18.65
C ASP A 48 -17.41 -6.28 -17.74
N PRO A 49 -17.97 -6.10 -16.53
CA PRO A 49 -17.62 -5.00 -15.65
C PRO A 49 -16.13 -5.02 -15.23
N PHE A 50 -15.44 -6.15 -15.42
CA PHE A 50 -14.02 -6.33 -15.13
C PHE A 50 -13.11 -6.13 -16.35
N GLN A 51 -13.65 -5.85 -17.54
CA GLN A 51 -12.86 -5.65 -18.76
C GLN A 51 -11.81 -4.53 -18.62
N ALA A 52 -12.15 -3.47 -17.87
CA ALA A 52 -11.26 -2.33 -17.61
C ALA A 52 -10.33 -2.53 -16.39
N LEU A 53 -10.55 -3.57 -15.58
CA LEU A 53 -9.82 -3.78 -14.32
C LEU A 53 -8.29 -3.92 -14.52
N PRO A 54 -7.78 -4.70 -15.49
CA PRO A 54 -6.33 -4.83 -15.67
C PRO A 54 -5.65 -3.49 -15.95
N GLU A 55 -6.31 -2.61 -16.71
CA GLU A 55 -5.79 -1.28 -17.04
C GLU A 55 -5.79 -0.36 -15.81
N LYS A 56 -6.86 -0.37 -15.00
CA LYS A 56 -6.91 0.39 -13.74
C LYS A 56 -5.80 -0.03 -12.77
N ILE A 57 -5.55 -1.34 -12.66
CA ILE A 57 -4.48 -1.90 -11.82
C ILE A 57 -3.10 -1.49 -12.36
N ARG A 58 -2.91 -1.50 -13.68
CA ARG A 58 -1.68 -1.03 -14.34
C ARG A 58 -1.38 0.43 -14.02
N LEU A 59 -2.38 1.30 -14.10
CA LEU A 59 -2.22 2.73 -13.77
C LEU A 59 -1.83 2.92 -12.30
N LYS A 60 -2.44 2.17 -11.38
CA LYS A 60 -2.05 2.18 -9.96
C LYS A 60 -0.59 1.72 -9.75
N ALA A 61 -0.17 0.67 -10.45
CA ALA A 61 1.22 0.19 -10.39
C ALA A 61 2.21 1.27 -10.86
N LEU A 62 1.91 1.94 -11.98
CA LEU A 62 2.74 3.02 -12.53
C LEU A 62 2.81 4.24 -11.60
N GLU A 63 1.71 4.59 -10.94
CA GLU A 63 1.70 5.68 -9.95
C GLU A 63 2.58 5.34 -8.74
N LEU A 64 2.50 4.11 -8.24
CA LEU A 64 3.35 3.63 -7.16
C LEU A 64 4.83 3.63 -7.54
N GLU A 65 5.17 3.24 -8.78
CA GLU A 65 6.54 3.36 -9.30
C GLU A 65 7.02 4.82 -9.26
N LYS A 66 6.19 5.76 -9.72
CA LYS A 66 6.51 7.20 -9.73
C LYS A 66 6.72 7.75 -8.32
N ASN A 67 6.00 7.22 -7.34
CA ASN A 67 6.11 7.62 -5.94
C ASN A 67 7.25 6.89 -5.19
N GLY A 68 7.96 5.98 -5.85
CA GLY A 68 9.04 5.18 -5.24
C GLY A 68 8.55 4.04 -4.35
N GLU A 69 7.27 3.69 -4.39
CA GLU A 69 6.66 2.61 -3.61
C GLU A 69 6.85 1.25 -4.32
N PHE A 70 8.10 0.88 -4.59
CA PHE A 70 8.45 -0.21 -5.51
C PHE A 70 7.90 -1.59 -5.09
N SER A 71 7.90 -1.92 -3.79
CA SER A 71 7.36 -3.19 -3.30
C SER A 71 5.84 -3.29 -3.55
N LYS A 72 5.11 -2.18 -3.40
CA LYS A 72 3.68 -2.13 -3.71
C LYS A 72 3.46 -2.18 -5.22
N ALA A 73 4.26 -1.43 -6.00
CA ALA A 73 4.20 -1.49 -7.45
C ALA A 73 4.41 -2.92 -7.98
N LEU A 74 5.39 -3.64 -7.43
CA LEU A 74 5.67 -5.04 -7.78
C LEU A 74 4.44 -5.93 -7.52
N PHE A 75 3.78 -5.76 -6.38
CA PHE A 75 2.53 -6.47 -6.08
C PHE A 75 1.47 -6.23 -7.17
N TYR A 76 1.18 -4.97 -7.51
CA TYR A 76 0.17 -4.66 -8.53
C TYR A 76 0.55 -5.17 -9.91
N TRP A 77 1.83 -5.13 -10.30
CA TRP A 77 2.28 -5.73 -11.56
C TRP A 77 2.13 -7.26 -11.58
N LYS A 78 2.36 -7.94 -10.46
CA LYS A 78 2.06 -9.39 -10.32
C LYS A 78 0.57 -9.67 -10.49
N VAL A 79 -0.30 -8.79 -9.99
CA VAL A 79 -1.75 -8.87 -10.22
C VAL A 79 -2.09 -8.69 -11.70
N VAL A 80 -1.50 -7.69 -12.39
CA VAL A 80 -1.68 -7.50 -13.84
C VAL A 80 -1.29 -8.76 -14.60
N LEU A 81 -0.11 -9.32 -14.33
CA LEU A 81 0.35 -10.55 -15.00
C LEU A 81 -0.57 -11.74 -14.69
N ARG A 82 -1.14 -11.83 -13.48
CA ARG A 82 -2.11 -12.89 -13.14
C ARG A 82 -3.40 -12.78 -13.95
N LEU A 83 -3.87 -11.55 -14.21
CA LEU A 83 -5.05 -11.29 -15.04
C LEU A 83 -4.76 -11.43 -16.54
N LYS A 84 -3.52 -11.16 -16.97
CA LYS A 84 -3.05 -11.28 -18.35
C LYS A 84 -1.72 -12.06 -18.42
N PRO A 85 -1.75 -13.41 -18.33
CA PRO A 85 -0.55 -14.25 -18.18
C PRO A 85 0.50 -14.15 -19.29
N HIS A 86 0.11 -13.66 -20.48
CA HIS A 86 0.99 -13.56 -21.64
C HIS A 86 1.46 -12.12 -21.91
N GLU A 87 1.22 -11.18 -20.99
CA GLU A 87 1.65 -9.79 -21.16
C GLU A 87 3.15 -9.62 -20.90
N ARG A 88 3.93 -9.50 -21.98
CA ARG A 88 5.39 -9.31 -21.91
C ARG A 88 5.78 -8.07 -21.09
N ALA A 89 5.10 -6.95 -21.30
CA ALA A 89 5.39 -5.69 -20.61
C ALA A 89 5.28 -5.82 -19.08
N ALA A 90 4.24 -6.52 -18.59
CA ALA A 90 4.08 -6.77 -17.16
C ALA A 90 5.21 -7.68 -16.60
N SER A 91 5.59 -8.71 -17.35
CA SER A 91 6.72 -9.58 -16.96
C SER A 91 8.05 -8.83 -16.89
N GLU A 92 8.33 -7.95 -17.86
CA GLU A 92 9.52 -7.10 -17.86
C GLU A 92 9.53 -6.12 -16.68
N LYS A 93 8.38 -5.50 -16.39
CA LYS A 93 8.20 -4.62 -15.23
C LYS A 93 8.45 -5.34 -13.91
N ILE A 94 7.91 -6.55 -13.73
CA ILE A 94 8.15 -7.38 -12.54
C ILE A 94 9.65 -7.65 -12.38
N LYS A 95 10.33 -8.11 -13.43
CA LYS A 95 11.78 -8.40 -13.39
C LYS A 95 12.61 -7.16 -13.04
N ALA A 96 12.28 -6.02 -13.64
CA ALA A 96 12.97 -4.76 -13.37
C ALA A 96 12.79 -4.32 -11.91
N LEU A 97 11.57 -4.42 -11.37
CA LEU A 97 11.27 -4.08 -9.98
C LEU A 97 11.93 -5.04 -8.99
N GLU A 98 11.88 -6.36 -9.24
CA GLU A 98 12.57 -7.35 -8.41
C GLU A 98 14.08 -7.09 -8.37
N THR A 99 14.68 -6.76 -9.53
CA THR A 99 16.10 -6.40 -9.61
C THR A 99 16.40 -5.13 -8.83
N HIS A 100 15.54 -4.13 -8.91
CA HIS A 100 15.71 -2.86 -8.18
C HIS A 100 15.60 -3.08 -6.66
N ILE A 101 14.55 -3.75 -6.21
CA ILE A 101 14.29 -4.05 -4.80
C ILE A 101 15.45 -4.83 -4.19
N ARG A 102 15.93 -5.87 -4.88
CA ARG A 102 17.09 -6.64 -4.44
C ARG A 102 18.34 -5.78 -4.31
N ARG A 103 18.63 -4.96 -5.33
CA ARG A 103 19.79 -4.06 -5.29
C ARG A 103 19.73 -3.09 -4.11
N GLU A 104 18.55 -2.55 -3.82
CA GLU A 104 18.35 -1.67 -2.67
C GLU A 104 18.50 -2.41 -1.34
N ALA A 105 17.97 -3.63 -1.24
CA ALA A 105 18.17 -4.51 -0.08
C ALA A 105 19.67 -4.79 0.14
N ASP A 106 20.40 -5.19 -0.90
CA ASP A 106 21.84 -5.47 -0.86
C ASP A 106 22.66 -4.25 -0.43
N ARG A 107 22.28 -3.06 -0.94
CA ARG A 107 22.90 -1.78 -0.59
C ARG A 107 22.73 -1.47 0.90
N HIS A 108 21.52 -1.65 1.42
CA HIS A 108 21.23 -1.45 2.83
C HIS A 108 21.91 -2.51 3.72
N PHE A 109 21.93 -3.77 3.29
CA PHE A 109 22.65 -4.83 3.99
C PHE A 109 24.15 -4.49 4.10
N SER A 110 24.78 -4.08 3.01
CA SER A 110 26.19 -3.69 2.96
C SER A 110 26.51 -2.53 3.92
N LYS A 111 25.65 -1.50 3.96
CA LYS A 111 25.78 -0.39 4.92
C LYS A 111 25.61 -0.87 6.36
N GLY A 112 24.67 -1.79 6.60
CA GLY A 112 24.49 -2.42 7.91
C GLY A 112 25.76 -3.12 8.39
N LEU A 113 26.43 -3.87 7.50
CA LEU A 113 27.72 -4.50 7.81
C LEU A 113 28.81 -3.46 8.11
N GLU A 114 28.91 -2.39 7.32
CA GLU A 114 29.89 -1.32 7.52
C GLU A 114 29.69 -0.62 8.88
N SER A 115 28.46 -0.22 9.20
CA SER A 115 28.11 0.36 10.49
C SER A 115 28.37 -0.60 11.64
N PHE A 116 28.09 -1.89 11.46
CA PHE A 116 28.37 -2.91 12.47
C PHE A 116 29.87 -3.05 12.75
N GLN A 117 30.70 -3.09 11.71
CA GLN A 117 32.17 -3.12 11.84
C GLN A 117 32.71 -1.89 12.57
N LYS A 118 32.08 -0.72 12.36
CA LYS A 118 32.40 0.53 13.06
C LYS A 118 31.89 0.58 14.51
N LYS A 119 31.27 -0.50 15.01
CA LYS A 119 30.59 -0.57 16.32
C LYS A 119 29.44 0.43 16.48
N SER A 120 28.90 0.92 15.37
CA SER A 120 27.73 1.81 15.32
C SER A 120 26.46 0.97 15.26
N ILE A 121 26.05 0.41 16.40
CA ILE A 121 25.00 -0.62 16.48
C ILE A 121 23.61 -0.09 16.05
N GLN A 122 23.26 1.14 16.41
CA GLN A 122 21.96 1.72 16.04
C GLN A 122 21.86 1.98 14.55
N GLU A 123 22.93 2.48 13.94
CA GLU A 123 23.05 2.67 12.50
C GLU A 123 22.99 1.34 11.76
N ALA A 124 23.72 0.33 12.23
CA ALA A 124 23.68 -1.01 11.67
C ALA A 124 22.26 -1.61 11.72
N ARG A 125 21.60 -1.49 12.87
CA ARG A 125 20.21 -1.93 13.07
C ARG A 125 19.26 -1.25 12.11
N ARG A 126 19.36 0.07 11.96
CA ARG A 126 18.53 0.83 11.01
C ARG A 126 18.70 0.32 9.59
N GLU A 127 19.94 0.13 9.14
CA GLU A 127 20.23 -0.31 7.78
C GLU A 127 19.76 -1.75 7.52
N PHE A 128 19.88 -2.69 8.49
CA PHE A 128 19.30 -4.03 8.31
C PHE A 128 17.77 -4.04 8.31
N LEU A 129 17.10 -3.16 9.07
CA LEU A 129 15.65 -3.02 8.99
C LEU A 129 15.21 -2.46 7.63
N LEU A 130 15.98 -1.51 7.06
CA LEU A 130 15.75 -1.02 5.71
C LEU A 130 15.96 -2.11 4.66
N CYS A 131 16.96 -2.98 4.84
CA CYS A 131 17.14 -4.17 4.01
C CYS A 131 15.89 -5.06 4.04
N LEU A 132 15.37 -5.38 5.23
CA LEU A 132 14.14 -6.17 5.38
C LEU A 132 12.87 -5.49 4.86
N ALA A 133 12.85 -4.15 4.80
CA ALA A 133 11.75 -3.42 4.18
C ALA A 133 11.67 -3.65 2.65
N TYR A 134 12.81 -3.90 2.01
CA TYR A 134 12.90 -4.29 0.59
C TYR A 134 12.73 -5.81 0.41
N GLU A 135 13.47 -6.62 1.16
CA GLU A 135 13.41 -8.09 1.12
C GLU A 135 13.10 -8.66 2.52
N PRO A 136 11.81 -8.87 2.86
CA PRO A 136 11.38 -9.33 4.19
C PRO A 136 11.94 -10.70 4.61
N ASP A 137 12.32 -11.54 3.66
CA ASP A 137 12.90 -12.87 3.84
C ASP A 137 14.43 -12.89 3.78
N HIS A 138 15.09 -11.72 3.77
CA HIS A 138 16.55 -11.62 3.72
C HIS A 138 17.21 -12.21 4.99
N VAL A 139 17.59 -13.49 4.89
CA VAL A 139 18.03 -14.34 6.01
C VAL A 139 19.18 -13.72 6.81
N GLN A 140 20.17 -13.11 6.15
CA GLN A 140 21.35 -12.59 6.85
C GLN A 140 21.03 -11.32 7.65
N ALA A 141 20.28 -10.37 7.11
CA ALA A 141 19.83 -9.18 7.84
C ALA A 141 19.04 -9.55 9.10
N LEU A 142 18.17 -10.56 8.98
CA LEU A 142 17.43 -11.12 10.12
C LEU A 142 18.36 -11.75 11.16
N ASP A 143 19.37 -12.53 10.75
CA ASP A 143 20.37 -13.11 11.66
C ASP A 143 21.13 -12.02 12.44
N TYR A 144 21.56 -10.96 11.76
CA TYR A 144 22.24 -9.84 12.40
C TYR A 144 21.36 -9.16 13.46
N LEU A 145 20.09 -8.90 13.13
CA LEU A 145 19.14 -8.27 14.06
C LEU A 145 18.81 -9.16 15.26
N LYS A 146 18.75 -10.48 15.07
CA LYS A 146 18.41 -11.43 16.14
C LYS A 146 19.58 -11.74 17.06
N HIS A 147 20.78 -11.90 16.51
CA HIS A 147 21.88 -12.53 17.25
C HIS A 147 23.15 -11.67 17.37
N ARG A 148 23.39 -10.73 16.45
CA ARG A 148 24.69 -10.05 16.33
C ARG A 148 24.68 -8.58 16.76
N LEU A 149 23.54 -7.91 16.64
CA LEU A 149 23.33 -6.51 17.07
C LEU A 149 22.78 -6.38 18.49
N TYR A 150 22.99 -7.43 19.30
CA TYR A 150 22.58 -7.44 20.68
C TYR A 150 23.54 -6.56 21.49
N GLU A 151 23.05 -5.44 22.03
CA GLU A 151 23.71 -4.80 23.17
C GLU A 151 23.21 -5.49 24.46
N PRO A 152 24.08 -5.82 25.42
CA PRO A 152 23.71 -6.55 26.63
C PRO A 152 22.81 -5.81 27.62
N ASP A 153 22.33 -4.60 27.30
CA ASP A 153 21.47 -3.84 28.20
C ASP A 153 20.02 -4.32 28.06
N SER A 154 19.79 -5.58 28.41
CA SER A 154 18.46 -6.14 28.63
C SER A 154 18.19 -6.15 30.12
N LEU A 155 17.08 -5.55 30.54
CA LEU A 155 16.58 -5.69 31.89
C LEU A 155 16.00 -7.10 32.04
N ALA A 156 16.50 -7.88 33.00
CA ALA A 156 15.86 -9.13 33.40
C ALA A 156 14.62 -8.82 34.25
N TYR A 157 13.46 -9.31 33.83
CA TYR A 157 12.18 -9.16 34.53
C TYR A 157 11.59 -10.53 34.83
N GLU A 158 11.34 -10.82 36.10
CA GLU A 158 10.66 -12.04 36.52
C GLU A 158 9.15 -11.79 36.57
N THR A 159 8.40 -12.53 35.75
CA THR A 159 6.94 -12.39 35.65
C THR A 159 6.26 -12.77 36.95
N ARG A 160 5.22 -12.02 37.31
CA ARG A 160 4.39 -12.18 38.50
C ARG A 160 3.02 -12.75 38.12
N GLU A 161 2.26 -13.16 39.13
CA GLU A 161 0.88 -13.58 38.93
C GLU A 161 0.03 -12.44 38.36
N GLY A 162 -0.68 -12.71 37.26
CA GLY A 162 -1.53 -11.73 36.58
C GLY A 162 -0.81 -10.77 35.63
N ASP A 163 0.49 -10.96 35.39
CA ASP A 163 1.24 -10.22 34.39
C ASP A 163 0.77 -10.55 32.97
N THR A 164 0.79 -9.53 32.12
CA THR A 164 0.63 -9.66 30.68
C THR A 164 1.73 -8.86 29.99
N LEU A 165 2.06 -9.20 28.75
CA LEU A 165 3.08 -8.46 27.99
C LEU A 165 2.74 -6.97 27.90
N LYS A 166 1.46 -6.62 27.74
CA LYS A 166 1.00 -5.22 27.74
C LYS A 166 1.22 -4.51 29.08
N LYS A 167 0.95 -5.16 30.21
CA LYS A 167 1.20 -4.57 31.54
C LYS A 167 2.69 -4.34 31.77
N ILE A 168 3.52 -5.32 31.43
CA ILE A 168 4.98 -5.22 31.57
C ILE A 168 5.50 -4.13 30.62
N SER A 169 4.99 -4.06 29.39
CA SER A 169 5.35 -3.03 28.42
C SER A 169 4.96 -1.62 28.90
N GLN A 170 3.78 -1.46 29.49
CA GLN A 170 3.37 -0.21 30.12
C GLN A 170 4.29 0.17 31.29
N GLU A 171 4.65 -0.79 32.15
CA GLU A 171 5.51 -0.56 33.32
C GLU A 171 6.93 -0.13 32.90
N ILE A 172 7.50 -0.82 31.91
CA ILE A 172 8.92 -0.70 31.55
C ILE A 172 9.15 0.34 30.44
N TYR A 173 8.25 0.41 29.47
CA TYR A 173 8.39 1.28 28.30
C TYR A 173 7.44 2.48 28.30
N GLN A 174 6.57 2.60 29.30
CA GLN A 174 5.50 3.60 29.36
C GLN A 174 4.59 3.57 28.13
N ASP A 175 4.53 2.42 27.46
CA ASP A 175 3.75 2.22 26.24
C ASP A 175 3.29 0.76 26.20
N PRO A 176 1.97 0.48 26.29
CA PRO A 176 1.45 -0.87 26.32
C PRO A 176 1.53 -1.55 24.94
N GLU A 177 1.68 -0.77 23.86
CA GLU A 177 1.76 -1.26 22.48
C GLU A 177 3.19 -1.65 22.09
N LYS A 178 4.16 -1.53 23.00
CA LYS A 178 5.52 -2.07 22.86
C LYS A 178 5.66 -3.50 23.38
N ASP A 179 4.55 -4.16 23.71
CA ASP A 179 4.48 -5.55 24.16
C ASP A 179 5.08 -6.52 23.13
N PHE A 180 4.98 -6.18 21.84
CA PHE A 180 5.63 -6.92 20.76
C PHE A 180 7.16 -6.99 20.91
N LEU A 181 7.82 -5.98 21.51
CA LEU A 181 9.25 -6.04 21.77
C LEU A 181 9.56 -7.15 22.78
N ILE A 182 8.76 -7.25 23.84
CA ILE A 182 8.92 -8.30 24.84
C ILE A 182 8.70 -9.67 24.21
N ALA A 183 7.63 -9.84 23.43
CA ALA A 183 7.36 -11.10 22.73
C ALA A 183 8.50 -11.49 21.78
N TYR A 184 8.97 -10.52 20.98
CA TYR A 184 10.02 -10.73 20.00
C TYR A 184 11.36 -11.11 20.64
N PHE A 185 11.78 -10.40 21.69
CA PHE A 185 13.07 -10.64 22.34
C PHE A 185 13.11 -11.92 23.19
N ASN A 186 11.95 -12.48 23.53
CA ASN A 186 11.82 -13.69 24.35
C ASN A 186 11.26 -14.90 23.58
N ASN A 187 11.11 -14.79 22.26
CA ASN A 187 10.54 -15.83 21.39
C ASN A 187 9.22 -16.39 21.91
N LEU A 188 8.32 -15.52 22.39
CA LEU A 188 7.04 -15.96 22.95
C LEU A 188 6.02 -16.19 21.83
N GLU A 189 5.69 -17.45 21.56
CA GLU A 189 4.70 -17.86 20.55
C GLU A 189 3.26 -17.54 20.99
N ASN A 190 2.97 -17.68 22.29
CA ASN A 190 1.67 -17.35 22.87
C ASN A 190 1.79 -16.11 23.78
N ARG A 191 1.12 -15.02 23.38
CA ARG A 191 1.18 -13.71 24.04
C ARG A 191 0.28 -13.59 25.28
N ASP A 192 -0.67 -14.51 25.42
CA ASP A 192 -1.77 -14.40 26.38
C ASP A 192 -1.54 -15.18 27.68
N SER A 193 -0.42 -15.90 27.82
CA SER A 193 -0.14 -16.71 29.02
C SER A 193 1.31 -16.61 29.47
N LEU A 194 1.61 -15.64 30.32
CA LEU A 194 2.87 -15.59 31.07
C LEU A 194 2.72 -16.42 32.34
N LYS A 195 3.62 -17.40 32.54
CA LYS A 195 3.68 -18.18 33.78
C LYS A 195 4.50 -17.41 34.83
N PRO A 196 4.02 -17.24 36.07
CA PRO A 196 4.80 -16.62 37.14
C PRO A 196 6.18 -17.29 37.31
N GLY A 197 7.21 -16.50 37.60
CA GLY A 197 8.60 -16.96 37.72
C GLY A 197 9.39 -17.04 36.39
N LEU A 198 8.76 -16.77 35.24
CA LEU A 198 9.49 -16.70 33.96
C LEU A 198 10.38 -15.46 33.91
N THR A 199 11.67 -15.65 33.61
CA THR A 199 12.59 -14.53 33.38
C THR A 199 12.51 -14.06 31.94
N LEU A 200 12.02 -12.85 31.74
CA LEU A 200 11.98 -12.14 30.46
C LEU A 200 13.19 -11.22 30.33
N LYS A 201 13.74 -11.15 29.12
CA LYS A 201 14.74 -10.19 28.67
C LYS A 201 14.03 -9.02 28.02
N LEU A 202 14.05 -7.87 28.68
CA LEU A 202 13.40 -6.67 28.20
C LEU A 202 14.45 -5.75 27.59
N PRO A 203 14.43 -5.48 26.27
CA PRO A 203 15.39 -4.55 25.66
C PRO A 203 15.28 -3.17 26.30
N VAL A 204 16.40 -2.57 26.72
CA VAL A 204 16.42 -1.15 27.09
C VAL A 204 16.37 -0.33 25.81
N ILE A 205 15.18 0.16 25.47
CA ILE A 205 15.02 1.15 24.42
C ILE A 205 15.39 2.50 25.03
N THR A 206 16.59 3.00 24.73
CA THR A 206 16.87 4.42 24.92
C THR A 206 15.91 5.16 24.00
N SER A 207 14.84 5.70 24.59
CA SER A 207 13.95 6.60 23.87
C SER A 207 14.83 7.68 23.23
N ILE A 208 14.63 7.92 21.93
CA ILE A 208 15.16 9.08 21.22
C ILE A 208 14.60 10.30 21.97
N GLY A 209 15.26 10.74 23.04
CA GLY A 209 14.70 11.71 23.98
C GLY A 209 15.27 11.75 25.40
N ALA A 210 16.07 10.77 25.85
CA ALA A 210 16.70 10.85 27.18
C ALA A 210 18.22 10.67 27.10
N ALA A 211 18.93 11.79 26.91
CA ALA A 211 20.37 11.83 27.01
C ALA A 211 20.85 11.54 28.45
N LYS A 212 21.77 10.58 28.55
CA LYS A 212 22.79 10.38 29.60
C LYS A 212 22.32 10.31 31.06
N LYS A 213 22.34 9.09 31.59
CA LYS A 213 23.19 8.79 32.74
C LYS A 213 23.84 7.42 32.54
N SER A 214 25.15 7.39 32.75
CA SER A 214 25.97 6.19 32.84
C SER A 214 25.27 5.13 33.71
N TYR A 215 25.10 3.92 33.19
CA TYR A 215 24.69 2.76 33.96
C TYR A 215 25.65 1.61 33.68
N SER A 216 26.84 1.72 34.24
CA SER A 216 27.56 0.53 34.71
C SER A 216 27.01 0.22 36.11
N ASP A 217 26.19 -0.81 36.20
CA ASP A 217 26.20 -1.78 37.31
C ASP A 217 25.05 -2.77 37.12
N GLU A 218 25.41 -4.06 37.15
CA GLU A 218 24.51 -5.17 37.44
C GLU A 218 23.57 -4.79 38.60
N ARG A 219 22.31 -4.52 38.29
CA ARG A 219 21.28 -4.35 39.32
C ARG A 219 20.05 -5.16 38.99
N VAL A 220 19.89 -6.24 39.75
CA VAL A 220 18.61 -6.87 40.03
C VAL A 220 17.64 -5.80 40.52
N TYR A 221 16.57 -5.57 39.75
CA TYR A 221 15.51 -4.62 40.12
C TYR A 221 14.69 -5.19 41.30
N LYS A 222 14.64 -4.45 42.42
CA LYS A 222 13.77 -4.74 43.56
C LYS A 222 12.65 -3.71 43.65
N PRO A 223 11.36 -4.11 43.66
CA PRO A 223 10.24 -3.18 43.63
C PRO A 223 10.00 -2.62 45.03
N ASN A 224 10.32 -1.33 45.23
CA ASN A 224 9.63 -0.44 46.16
C ASN A 224 10.14 0.99 45.95
N SER A 225 9.74 1.58 44.83
CA SER A 225 9.71 3.03 44.64
C SER A 225 8.52 3.35 43.75
N LEU A 226 7.40 3.68 44.38
CA LEU A 226 6.16 4.15 43.74
C LEU A 226 6.47 5.24 42.69
N PRO A 227 5.92 5.18 41.47
CA PRO A 227 6.10 6.24 40.50
C PRO A 227 5.32 7.49 40.91
N LYS A 228 5.98 8.64 40.84
CA LYS A 228 5.36 9.97 41.00
C LYS A 228 4.24 10.15 39.97
N LEU A 229 3.08 10.63 40.44
CA LEU A 229 1.97 11.10 39.60
C LEU A 229 2.48 12.01 38.49
N GLN A 230 2.26 11.61 37.23
CA GLN A 230 2.54 12.46 36.07
C GLN A 230 1.46 13.54 35.93
N LYS A 231 1.87 14.75 35.50
CA LYS A 231 0.97 15.91 35.41
C LYS A 231 -0.05 15.72 34.26
N PRO A 232 -1.31 16.19 34.41
CA PRO A 232 -2.39 15.97 33.43
C PRO A 232 -2.07 16.39 31.99
N GLU A 233 -1.24 17.42 31.82
CA GLU A 233 -0.88 17.95 30.50
C GLU A 233 0.03 17.01 29.69
N VAL A 234 0.88 16.20 30.36
CA VAL A 234 1.75 15.22 29.69
C VAL A 234 0.91 14.03 29.20
N GLN A 235 0.00 13.56 30.05
CA GLN A 235 -0.92 12.48 29.73
C GLN A 235 -1.87 12.84 28.56
N SER A 236 -2.33 14.09 28.51
CA SER A 236 -3.16 14.60 27.39
C SER A 236 -2.41 14.59 26.06
N LYS A 237 -1.10 14.88 26.06
CA LYS A 237 -0.27 14.89 24.85
C LYS A 237 0.04 13.47 24.35
N GLU A 238 0.27 12.52 25.24
CA GLU A 238 0.46 11.11 24.86
C GLU A 238 -0.81 10.49 24.30
N GLN A 239 -1.97 10.78 24.90
CA GLN A 239 -3.26 10.34 24.35
C GLN A 239 -3.53 10.96 22.97
N ALA A 240 -3.17 12.23 22.79
CA ALA A 240 -3.28 12.88 21.48
C ALA A 240 -2.42 12.16 20.41
N GLU A 241 -1.19 11.78 20.74
CA GLU A 241 -0.30 11.09 19.79
C GLU A 241 -0.86 9.69 19.42
N ALA A 242 -1.44 8.97 20.38
CA ALA A 242 -2.07 7.67 20.10
C ALA A 242 -3.24 7.77 19.11
N HIS A 243 -4.09 8.79 19.26
CA HIS A 243 -5.15 9.09 18.29
C HIS A 243 -4.56 9.51 16.94
N TYR A 244 -3.45 10.26 16.92
CA TYR A 244 -2.80 10.65 15.68
C TYR A 244 -2.34 9.45 14.85
N GLU A 245 -1.66 8.50 15.50
CA GLU A 245 -1.19 7.25 14.88
C GLU A 245 -2.35 6.37 14.39
N LYS A 246 -3.46 6.34 15.13
CA LYS A 246 -4.67 5.62 14.70
C LYS A 246 -5.28 6.26 13.43
N GLY A 247 -5.34 7.59 13.36
CA GLY A 247 -5.79 8.29 12.17
C GLY A 247 -4.91 8.04 10.94
N ILE A 248 -3.59 7.94 11.11
CA ILE A 248 -2.67 7.53 10.02
C ILE A 248 -3.00 6.13 9.51
N ARG A 249 -3.27 5.18 10.41
CA ARG A 249 -3.62 3.80 10.03
C ARG A 249 -4.89 3.74 9.21
N HIS A 250 -5.95 4.42 9.65
CA HIS A 250 -7.21 4.51 8.89
C HIS A 250 -7.01 5.20 7.53
N PHE A 251 -6.19 6.25 7.47
CA PHE A 251 -5.90 6.94 6.22
C PHE A 251 -5.18 6.04 5.20
N LEU A 252 -4.19 5.27 5.64
CA LEU A 252 -3.47 4.29 4.81
C LEU A 252 -4.36 3.12 4.38
N ALA A 253 -5.39 2.80 5.15
CA ALA A 253 -6.41 1.81 4.82
C ALA A 253 -7.52 2.36 3.90
N GLU A 254 -7.41 3.61 3.42
CA GLU A 254 -8.42 4.32 2.62
C GLU A 254 -9.77 4.56 3.37
N GLU A 255 -9.80 4.35 4.69
CA GLU A 255 -10.93 4.58 5.58
C GLU A 255 -11.00 6.06 6.02
N LEU A 256 -11.22 6.95 5.05
CA LEU A 256 -11.02 8.39 5.23
C LEU A 256 -11.91 9.03 6.32
N ASP A 257 -13.14 8.57 6.49
CA ASP A 257 -14.04 9.09 7.54
C ASP A 257 -13.53 8.73 8.96
N GLN A 258 -12.94 7.54 9.13
CA GLN A 258 -12.34 7.12 10.41
C GLN A 258 -11.03 7.86 10.68
N ALA A 259 -10.23 8.09 9.64
CA ALA A 259 -9.00 8.90 9.75
C ALA A 259 -9.28 10.32 10.23
N VAL A 260 -10.34 10.95 9.69
CA VAL A 260 -10.81 12.28 10.10
C VAL A 260 -11.19 12.30 11.58
N MET A 261 -11.97 11.31 12.03
CA MET A 261 -12.43 11.22 13.43
C MET A 261 -11.26 11.15 14.42
N GLU A 262 -10.26 10.31 14.14
CA GLU A 262 -9.09 10.15 15.00
C GLU A 262 -8.19 11.40 15.03
N TRP A 263 -8.06 12.10 13.90
CA TRP A 263 -7.30 13.35 13.86
C TRP A 263 -8.03 14.54 14.48
N GLU A 264 -9.36 14.55 14.49
CA GLU A 264 -10.14 15.51 15.27
C GLU A 264 -9.94 15.30 16.77
N GLU A 265 -9.94 14.04 17.21
CA GLU A 265 -9.70 13.68 18.61
C GLU A 265 -8.27 14.02 19.06
N THR A 266 -7.29 13.82 18.18
CA THR A 266 -5.91 14.30 18.39
C THR A 266 -5.88 15.80 18.69
N LEU A 267 -6.60 16.60 17.92
CA LEU A 267 -6.61 18.07 18.07
C LEU A 267 -7.47 18.53 19.25
N ARG A 268 -8.43 17.72 19.70
CA ARG A 268 -9.17 17.94 20.95
C ARG A 268 -8.24 17.81 22.17
N LEU A 269 -7.35 16.82 22.15
CA LEU A 269 -6.42 16.51 23.24
C LEU A 269 -5.12 17.34 23.19
N ASN A 270 -4.66 17.70 21.99
CA ASN A 270 -3.51 18.56 21.76
C ASN A 270 -3.79 19.52 20.58
N PRO A 271 -4.38 20.70 20.84
CA PRO A 271 -4.69 21.68 19.81
C PRO A 271 -3.48 22.18 19.01
N GLU A 272 -2.26 22.04 19.52
CA GLU A 272 -1.01 22.47 18.88
C GLU A 272 -0.36 21.38 18.00
N HIS A 273 -1.02 20.22 17.84
CA HIS A 273 -0.48 19.10 17.06
C HIS A 273 -0.46 19.39 15.54
N SER A 274 0.64 19.98 15.08
CA SER A 274 0.79 20.51 13.72
C SER A 274 0.63 19.49 12.60
N LYS A 275 0.99 18.22 12.82
CA LYS A 275 0.86 17.17 11.80
C LYS A 275 -0.61 16.78 11.58
N ALA A 276 -1.35 16.55 12.66
CA ALA A 276 -2.78 16.24 12.62
C ALA A 276 -3.60 17.33 11.92
N LYS A 277 -3.30 18.63 12.16
CA LYS A 277 -3.95 19.73 11.42
C LYS A 277 -3.80 19.58 9.91
N ARG A 278 -2.57 19.34 9.44
CA ARG A 278 -2.27 19.18 8.01
C ARG A 278 -2.92 17.93 7.42
N ASP A 279 -2.87 16.82 8.13
CA ASP A 279 -3.37 15.55 7.60
C ASP A 279 -4.90 15.49 7.62
N LEU A 280 -5.55 16.08 8.63
CA LEU A 280 -7.00 16.31 8.67
C LEU A 280 -7.50 17.16 7.48
N GLU A 281 -6.79 18.25 7.16
CA GLU A 281 -7.13 19.10 6.01
C GLU A 281 -7.07 18.30 4.70
N LYS A 282 -6.02 17.49 4.51
CA LYS A 282 -5.87 16.63 3.34
C LYS A 282 -7.00 15.60 3.24
N ALA A 283 -7.31 14.89 4.32
CA ALA A 283 -8.38 13.87 4.31
C ALA A 283 -9.76 14.48 4.04
N ARG A 284 -10.08 15.63 4.63
CA ARG A 284 -11.34 16.34 4.34
C ARG A 284 -11.44 16.78 2.87
N ARG A 285 -10.32 17.25 2.28
CA ARG A 285 -10.28 17.60 0.85
C ARG A 285 -10.50 16.39 -0.04
N LEU A 286 -9.89 15.25 0.28
CA LEU A 286 -10.08 13.98 -0.44
C LEU A 286 -11.54 13.49 -0.35
N LEU A 287 -12.13 13.46 0.85
CA LEU A 287 -13.53 13.12 1.05
C LEU A 287 -14.49 14.02 0.26
N LYS A 288 -14.23 15.33 0.26
CA LYS A 288 -15.02 16.30 -0.51
C LYS A 288 -14.94 16.05 -2.01
N ASN A 289 -13.77 15.68 -2.53
CA ASN A 289 -13.58 15.36 -3.94
C ASN A 289 -14.28 14.03 -4.30
N LEU A 290 -14.16 13.00 -3.46
CA LEU A 290 -14.84 11.72 -3.65
C LEU A 290 -16.35 11.87 -3.70
N LYS A 291 -16.94 12.68 -2.80
CA LYS A 291 -18.38 12.98 -2.78
C LYS A 291 -18.88 13.78 -3.99
N ARG A 292 -17.98 14.32 -4.81
CA ARG A 292 -18.27 15.09 -6.03
C ARG A 292 -18.06 14.30 -7.30
N LEU A 293 -17.57 13.06 -7.21
CA LEU A 293 -17.50 12.16 -8.35
C LEU A 293 -18.92 11.68 -8.67
N PRO A 294 -19.32 11.67 -9.96
CA PRO A 294 -20.64 11.24 -10.40
C PRO A 294 -20.88 9.75 -10.18
#